data_AF-A0A660PR12-F1
#
_entry.id   AF-A0A660PR12-F1
#
_cell.length_a   1.000
_cell.length_b   1.000
_cell.length_c   1.000
_cell.angle_alpha   90.00
_cell.angle_beta   90.00
_cell.angle_gamma   90.00
#
_symmetry.space_group_name_H-M   'P 1'
#
loop_
_entity.id
_entity.type
_entity.pdbx_description
1 polymer ?
#
loop_
_entity_poly.entity_id
_entity_poly.type
_entity_poly.pdbx_seq_one_letter_code
_entity_poly.pdbx_strand_id
1 'polypeptide(L)'
;RCLIFIFIILILLVNIVSAGDAGQESLFITGAGARALGMGGAFTSVADDASTIYYNPAGLGSIPNHEFTLMHATFFEGTQYNYIGWVYPTLKLGGFGIGMMRVGTDDIVRRNNFVGIGSFGFYNLQLLLSYGNRIHEKINLGTNLKIVYQSIDHYSDYGLALDFGIKAQLTKHISTGFIARDIIPAEIKLISTTETLPTSIVGGVSYKNSFYDNMVDLITAFEIEKNENRSSKVHVGSELTFSNKYSLRAGYDRDNISFGLGYIYNNLHIDYTYKVLDYIDDSHRFSLSFLIGPSVEQRKQSQIKKQKSIGSKLIIDEKAKSFELYKAKADGFFYQLEFDSALSYYNRALAFDDDNEKIKNMIFTIERKNKNKKLKELENIQKEFEANTIIDNYLLQTRNFYSKKNYLAALDMLGLVFEIDPNNSEAIQLKQQIDISIESEIKDNLEMAKIAGETGKLITAIEAYTRILQLEPNNVDARNGRDTIGAKLNLSQQLNKGIDQYNRGKHKDASRTFRAVLSVYPSEPIALEYLRKMQSSNKKPITLQDIQNDKDIWNLYLDGLRFMRDKEYQNAIDVWEKVLKKYPLNKETRDNIEQARLRLSVEESK
;
A
#
# COMPACT_ATOMS: atom_id res chain seq x y z
N ARG A 1 53.94 11.08 27.08
CA ARG A 1 55.20 11.87 27.12
C ARG A 1 54.98 13.30 26.65
N CYS A 2 54.46 13.58 25.44
CA CYS A 2 54.17 14.96 24.97
C CYS A 2 53.21 15.75 25.88
N LEU A 3 52.13 15.12 26.35
CA LEU A 3 51.14 15.75 27.24
C LEU A 3 51.71 16.18 28.60
N ILE A 4 52.58 15.35 29.20
CA ILE A 4 53.27 15.66 30.45
C ILE A 4 54.27 16.82 30.24
N PHE A 5 54.92 16.87 29.08
CA PHE A 5 55.86 17.93 28.74
C PHE A 5 55.15 19.29 28.52
N ILE A 6 53.97 19.30 27.89
CA ILE A 6 53.13 20.51 27.73
C ILE A 6 52.63 20.99 29.09
N PHE A 7 52.20 20.07 29.97
CA PHE A 7 51.78 20.38 31.34
C PHE A 7 52.92 21.03 32.16
N ILE A 8 54.14 20.51 32.06
CA ILE A 8 55.33 21.05 32.75
C ILE A 8 55.76 22.41 32.17
N ILE A 9 55.67 22.60 30.85
CA ILE A 9 56.02 23.88 30.19
C ILE A 9 55.04 25.01 30.57
N LEU A 10 53.74 24.70 30.70
CA LEU A 10 52.75 25.69 31.14
C LEU A 10 52.97 26.14 32.59
N ILE A 11 53.47 25.26 33.46
CA ILE A 11 53.83 25.57 34.85
C ILE A 11 55.08 26.49 34.92
N LEU A 12 56.04 26.33 33.99
CA LEU A 12 57.29 27.09 33.97
C LEU A 12 57.18 28.52 33.43
N LEU A 13 56.09 28.86 32.74
CA LEU A 13 55.87 30.20 32.15
C LEU A 13 55.25 31.23 33.12
N VAL A 14 55.03 30.85 34.37
CA VAL A 14 54.41 31.71 35.39
C VAL A 14 55.50 32.39 36.21
N ASN A 15 56.04 33.50 35.70
CA ASN A 15 56.86 34.41 36.49
C ASN A 15 56.60 35.85 36.05
N ILE A 16 55.41 36.36 36.39
CA ILE A 16 55.18 37.80 36.55
C ILE A 16 54.13 37.92 37.66
N VAL A 17 54.47 38.56 38.79
CA VAL A 17 53.75 39.71 39.36
C VAL A 17 54.31 40.10 40.73
N SER A 18 54.35 41.43 40.94
CA SER A 18 54.66 42.17 42.15
C SER A 18 53.46 42.21 43.11
N ALA A 19 53.74 42.25 44.42
CA ALA A 19 52.76 42.29 45.51
C ALA A 19 52.02 43.63 45.66
N GLY A 20 50.77 43.59 46.18
CA GLY A 20 50.09 44.74 46.80
C GLY A 20 48.63 45.03 46.41
N ASP A 21 47.72 44.05 46.37
CA ASP A 21 46.32 44.23 45.91
C ASP A 21 45.25 44.19 47.05
N ALA A 22 45.66 44.21 48.32
CA ALA A 22 44.73 44.05 49.45
C ALA A 22 43.71 45.21 49.55
N GLY A 23 42.45 44.89 49.82
CA GLY A 23 41.37 45.88 49.99
C GLY A 23 40.80 46.46 48.69
N GLN A 24 41.26 45.98 47.53
CA GLN A 24 40.82 46.45 46.21
C GLN A 24 39.84 45.50 45.50
N GLU A 25 39.48 44.38 46.13
CA GLU A 25 38.69 43.30 45.54
C GLU A 25 37.45 42.96 46.37
N SER A 26 36.42 42.43 45.72
CA SER A 26 35.31 41.77 46.42
C SER A 26 35.80 40.46 47.07
N LEU A 27 35.34 40.16 48.28
CA LEU A 27 35.62 38.86 48.94
C LEU A 27 35.17 37.64 48.11
N PHE A 28 34.17 37.84 47.24
CA PHE A 28 33.65 36.78 46.37
C PHE A 28 34.54 36.48 45.16
N ILE A 29 35.64 37.23 44.95
CA ILE A 29 36.67 36.88 43.96
C ILE A 29 37.32 35.50 44.22
N THR A 30 37.13 34.98 45.44
CA THR A 30 37.61 33.66 45.86
C THR A 30 37.02 32.50 45.05
N GLY A 31 35.90 32.71 44.35
CA GLY A 31 35.31 31.79 43.38
C GLY A 31 34.35 30.75 43.95
N ALA A 32 33.77 29.92 43.07
CA ALA A 32 32.70 28.98 43.40
C ALA A 32 32.98 27.57 42.84
N GLY A 33 32.65 26.53 43.58
CA GLY A 33 32.84 25.14 43.15
C GLY A 33 34.29 24.65 43.19
N ALA A 34 34.55 23.55 43.89
CA ALA A 34 35.90 23.02 44.05
C ALA A 34 36.53 22.64 42.71
N ARG A 35 35.77 22.13 41.73
CA ARG A 35 36.25 21.81 40.37
C ARG A 35 36.92 23.00 39.69
N ALA A 36 36.21 24.12 39.54
CA ALA A 36 36.72 25.32 38.90
C ALA A 36 37.93 25.90 39.66
N LEU A 37 37.89 25.83 40.98
CA LEU A 37 38.99 26.28 41.84
C LEU A 37 40.23 25.39 41.74
N GLY A 38 40.08 24.09 41.51
CA GLY A 38 41.21 23.19 41.23
C GLY A 38 41.87 23.45 39.87
N MET A 39 41.19 24.17 38.99
CA MET A 39 41.72 24.70 37.73
C MET A 39 42.24 26.15 37.89
N GLY A 40 42.52 26.61 39.11
CA GLY A 40 43.01 27.97 39.34
C GLY A 40 41.98 29.07 39.03
N GLY A 41 40.69 28.72 38.98
CA GLY A 41 39.62 29.65 38.59
C GLY A 41 39.55 29.95 37.09
N ALA A 42 40.38 29.30 36.26
CA ALA A 42 40.36 29.43 34.80
C ALA A 42 39.15 28.72 34.19
N PHE A 43 37.96 29.30 34.37
CA PHE A 43 36.69 28.62 34.12
C PHE A 43 35.67 29.45 33.32
N THR A 44 35.95 30.72 33.01
CA THR A 44 35.10 31.61 32.19
C THR A 44 34.78 31.01 30.81
N SER A 45 35.76 30.38 30.18
CA SER A 45 35.62 29.74 28.86
C SER A 45 35.14 28.28 28.91
N VAL A 46 35.24 27.63 30.08
CA VAL A 46 34.79 26.25 30.34
C VAL A 46 33.31 26.25 30.75
N ALA A 47 33.00 26.87 31.89
CA ALA A 47 31.67 27.28 32.37
C ALA A 47 30.54 26.27 32.10
N ASP A 48 30.78 24.98 32.39
CA ASP A 48 29.93 23.86 31.97
C ASP A 48 29.24 23.10 33.11
N ASP A 49 29.33 23.59 34.35
CA ASP A 49 28.66 23.06 35.55
C ASP A 49 27.93 24.17 36.32
N ALA A 50 27.31 23.86 37.46
CA ALA A 50 26.53 24.84 38.22
C ALA A 50 27.33 26.10 38.66
N SER A 51 28.65 26.01 38.80
CA SER A 51 29.51 27.16 39.14
C SER A 51 29.58 28.20 38.00
N THR A 52 29.07 27.86 36.80
CA THR A 52 28.87 28.78 35.68
C THR A 52 28.14 30.06 36.08
N ILE A 53 27.24 29.98 37.08
CA ILE A 53 26.51 31.12 37.65
C ILE A 53 27.48 32.24 38.05
N TYR A 54 28.61 31.88 38.67
CA TYR A 54 29.63 32.83 39.11
C TYR A 54 30.64 33.15 37.99
N TYR A 55 31.14 32.11 37.30
CA TYR A 55 32.24 32.31 36.35
C TYR A 55 31.80 32.97 35.05
N ASN A 56 30.73 32.48 34.43
CA ASN A 56 30.19 33.03 33.19
C ASN A 56 28.75 32.51 32.93
N PRO A 57 27.70 33.30 33.22
CA PRO A 57 26.31 32.85 33.05
C PRO A 57 25.93 32.47 31.62
N ALA A 58 26.72 32.84 30.60
CA ALA A 58 26.53 32.36 29.24
C ALA A 58 26.66 30.83 29.12
N GLY A 59 27.35 30.18 30.07
CA GLY A 59 27.41 28.72 30.12
C GLY A 59 26.05 28.04 30.35
N LEU A 60 25.10 28.72 31.02
CA LEU A 60 23.73 28.21 31.24
C LEU A 60 23.01 27.86 29.93
N GLY A 61 23.36 28.53 28.83
CA GLY A 61 22.82 28.24 27.50
C GLY A 61 23.25 26.88 26.93
N SER A 62 24.18 26.17 27.57
CA SER A 62 24.69 24.87 27.10
C SER A 62 24.81 23.81 28.20
N ILE A 63 24.33 24.07 29.41
CA ILE A 63 24.30 23.05 30.47
C ILE A 63 23.33 21.93 30.07
N PRO A 64 23.76 20.66 30.10
CA PRO A 64 22.94 19.55 29.63
C PRO A 64 21.90 19.10 30.64
N ASN A 65 22.17 19.20 31.94
CA ASN A 65 21.37 18.60 33.02
C ASN A 65 21.00 19.64 34.07
N HIS A 66 19.92 19.38 34.80
CA HIS A 66 19.70 20.10 36.06
C HIS A 66 20.82 19.72 37.01
N GLU A 67 21.40 20.70 37.66
CA GLU A 67 22.52 20.45 38.57
C GLU A 67 22.35 21.30 39.82
N PHE A 68 22.56 20.67 40.97
CA PHE A 68 22.60 21.33 42.27
C PHE A 68 23.99 21.11 42.87
N THR A 69 24.66 22.18 43.27
CA THR A 69 26.04 22.16 43.75
C THR A 69 26.17 22.89 45.08
N LEU A 70 26.91 22.28 46.00
CA LEU A 70 27.33 22.85 47.27
C LEU A 70 28.84 22.95 47.30
N MET A 71 29.38 23.97 47.96
CA MET A 71 30.79 24.07 48.29
C MET A 71 30.96 24.61 49.71
N HIS A 72 31.93 24.06 50.42
CA HIS A 72 32.39 24.57 51.71
C HIS A 72 33.91 24.69 51.72
N ALA A 73 34.38 25.77 52.35
CA ALA A 73 35.77 25.96 52.72
C ALA A 73 35.85 26.68 54.07
N THR A 74 36.86 26.34 54.85
CA THR A 74 37.24 27.07 56.06
C THR A 74 38.50 27.86 55.75
N PHE A 75 38.45 29.17 55.98
CA PHE A 75 39.60 30.07 55.88
C PHE A 75 40.19 30.30 57.27
N PHE A 76 41.25 31.11 57.31
CA PHE A 76 41.95 31.51 58.52
C PHE A 76 40.97 31.99 59.63
N GLU A 77 41.30 31.66 60.88
CA GLU A 77 40.50 31.98 62.08
C GLU A 77 39.03 31.51 62.00
N GLY A 78 38.79 30.34 61.39
CA GLY A 78 37.47 29.71 61.36
C GLY A 78 36.45 30.39 60.43
N THR A 79 36.87 31.39 59.64
CA THR A 79 36.00 32.10 58.70
C THR A 79 35.43 31.12 57.68
N GLN A 80 34.11 31.06 57.55
CA GLN A 80 33.46 30.10 56.67
C GLN A 80 33.19 30.71 55.31
N TYR A 81 33.48 29.96 54.25
CA TYR A 81 33.15 30.32 52.87
C TYR A 81 32.30 29.23 52.23
N ASN A 82 31.10 29.60 51.78
CA ASN A 82 30.12 28.65 51.28
C ASN A 82 29.57 29.11 49.92
N TYR A 83 29.29 28.14 49.05
CA TYR A 83 28.56 28.36 47.82
C TYR A 83 27.45 27.33 47.66
N ILE A 84 26.29 27.78 47.19
CA ILE A 84 25.17 26.96 46.76
C ILE A 84 24.79 27.42 45.37
N GLY A 85 24.63 26.49 44.43
CA GLY A 85 24.25 26.77 43.06
C GLY A 85 23.20 25.78 42.57
N TRP A 86 22.17 26.27 41.90
CA TRP A 86 21.20 25.44 41.20
C TRP A 86 21.01 25.95 39.78
N VAL A 87 21.14 25.07 38.80
CA VAL A 87 20.94 25.38 37.38
C VAL A 87 19.82 24.52 36.80
N TYR A 88 18.98 25.17 36.00
CA TYR A 88 17.80 24.59 35.38
C TYR A 88 17.83 24.86 33.87
N PRO A 89 18.38 23.95 33.06
CA PRO A 89 18.33 24.09 31.60
C PRO A 89 16.93 23.75 31.06
N THR A 90 16.47 24.56 30.12
CA THR A 90 15.20 24.38 29.41
C THR A 90 15.44 23.85 27.99
N LEU A 91 14.35 23.45 27.31
CA LEU A 91 14.44 22.95 25.93
C LEU A 91 14.57 24.06 24.88
N LYS A 92 14.15 25.30 25.18
CA LYS A 92 13.99 26.37 24.19
C LYS A 92 14.52 27.73 24.63
N LEU A 93 14.43 28.05 25.91
CA LEU A 93 14.72 29.39 26.45
C LEU A 93 16.17 29.51 26.94
N GLY A 94 17.02 28.48 26.79
CA GLY A 94 18.31 28.43 27.45
C GLY A 94 18.20 27.87 28.87
N GLY A 95 18.99 28.39 29.81
CA GLY A 95 19.03 27.94 31.19
C GLY A 95 18.90 29.08 32.20
N PHE A 96 18.33 28.75 33.35
CA PHE A 96 18.25 29.62 34.51
C PHE A 96 19.18 29.11 35.61
N GLY A 97 19.69 30.02 36.43
CA GLY A 97 20.51 29.69 37.58
C GLY A 97 20.16 30.53 38.80
N ILE A 98 20.26 29.93 39.98
CA ILE A 98 20.21 30.63 41.26
C ILE A 98 21.45 30.23 42.05
N GLY A 99 22.24 31.21 42.45
CA GLY A 99 23.44 31.02 43.25
C GLY A 99 23.40 31.81 44.54
N MET A 100 24.05 31.30 45.58
CA MET A 100 24.27 32.00 46.84
C MET A 100 25.70 31.77 47.29
N MET A 101 26.41 32.85 47.61
CA MET A 101 27.76 32.81 48.19
C MET A 101 27.72 33.50 49.55
N ARG A 102 28.29 32.87 50.58
CA ARG A 102 28.41 33.46 51.92
C ARG A 102 29.86 33.37 52.40
N VAL A 103 30.38 34.49 52.90
CA VAL A 103 31.63 34.53 53.67
C VAL A 103 31.36 35.20 55.01
N GLY A 104 31.86 34.66 56.11
CA GLY A 104 31.68 35.31 57.40
C GLY A 104 32.18 34.51 58.60
N THR A 105 32.27 35.21 59.72
CA THR A 105 32.57 34.67 61.05
C THR A 105 31.70 35.36 62.11
N ASP A 106 31.41 34.69 63.22
CA ASP A 106 30.43 35.15 64.21
C ASP A 106 31.07 35.51 65.58
N ASP A 107 32.36 35.26 65.75
CA ASP A 107 33.06 35.28 67.06
C ASP A 107 34.18 36.32 67.16
N ILE A 108 34.08 37.44 66.42
CA ILE A 108 35.07 38.52 66.49
C ILE A 108 35.03 39.17 67.87
N VAL A 109 36.11 39.07 68.63
CA VAL A 109 36.18 39.60 70.00
C VAL A 109 36.21 41.13 69.99
N ARG A 110 35.19 41.76 70.60
CA ARG A 110 35.17 43.20 70.85
C ARG A 110 36.14 43.53 71.97
N ARG A 111 37.04 44.49 71.75
CA ARG A 111 38.01 44.92 72.76
C ARG A 111 37.88 46.40 73.09
N ASN A 112 38.01 46.72 74.38
CA ASN A 112 38.24 48.07 74.88
C ASN A 112 39.51 48.05 75.73
N ASN A 113 40.53 48.83 75.37
CA ASN A 113 41.84 48.83 76.03
C ASN A 113 42.41 47.41 76.23
N PHE A 114 42.40 46.60 75.16
CA PHE A 114 42.82 45.19 75.14
C PHE A 114 41.97 44.22 75.98
N VAL A 115 40.98 44.69 76.73
CA VAL A 115 40.03 43.85 77.48
C VAL A 115 38.88 43.43 76.57
N GLY A 116 38.59 42.12 76.52
CA GLY A 116 37.44 41.60 75.79
C GLY A 116 36.13 41.96 76.49
N ILE A 117 35.21 42.60 75.77
CA ILE A 117 33.92 43.10 76.31
C ILE A 117 32.70 42.47 75.61
N GLY A 118 32.91 41.43 74.81
CA GLY A 118 31.88 40.73 74.04
C GLY A 118 32.42 40.26 72.69
N SER A 119 31.54 39.79 71.83
CA SER A 119 31.85 39.47 70.43
C SER A 119 30.86 40.14 69.48
N PHE A 120 31.21 40.19 68.20
CA PHE A 120 30.32 40.57 67.12
C PHE A 120 30.63 39.72 65.88
N GLY A 121 29.66 39.64 64.98
CA GLY A 121 29.79 38.90 63.73
C GLY A 121 30.09 39.82 62.54
N PHE A 122 30.59 39.19 61.48
CA PHE A 122 30.74 39.75 60.15
C PHE A 122 30.26 38.71 59.14
N TYR A 123 29.38 39.10 58.22
CA TYR A 123 29.14 38.27 57.04
C TYR A 123 28.78 39.10 55.81
N ASN A 124 29.27 38.62 54.66
CA ASN A 124 28.83 39.03 53.35
C ASN A 124 28.06 37.89 52.68
N LEU A 125 26.96 38.25 52.03
CA LEU A 125 26.10 37.36 51.26
C LEU A 125 25.94 37.91 49.85
N GLN A 126 26.08 37.06 48.84
CA GLN A 126 25.79 37.39 47.46
C GLN A 126 24.78 36.39 46.89
N LEU A 127 23.60 36.89 46.52
CA LEU A 127 22.61 36.14 45.76
C LEU A 127 22.78 36.45 44.27
N LEU A 128 22.76 35.42 43.43
CA LEU A 128 22.91 35.50 41.99
C LEU A 128 21.65 34.92 41.34
N LEU A 129 20.96 35.73 40.54
CA LEU A 129 19.88 35.30 39.66
C LEU A 129 20.38 35.37 38.23
N SER A 130 20.50 34.20 37.60
CA SER A 130 21.23 34.04 36.35
C SER A 130 20.33 33.55 35.23
N TYR A 131 20.58 34.08 34.04
CA TYR A 131 19.97 33.58 32.82
C TYR A 131 21.02 33.51 31.72
N GLY A 132 21.00 32.42 30.95
CA GLY A 132 21.85 32.29 29.78
C GLY A 132 21.17 31.54 28.65
N ASN A 133 21.41 31.97 27.43
CA ASN A 133 20.75 31.46 26.24
C ASN A 133 21.74 31.32 25.08
N ARG A 134 21.57 30.25 24.30
CA ARG A 134 22.25 30.02 23.03
C ARG A 134 21.56 30.79 21.91
N ILE A 135 22.08 31.98 21.60
CA ILE A 135 21.55 32.88 20.56
C ILE A 135 21.93 32.45 19.14
N HIS A 136 23.03 31.72 18.99
CA HIS A 136 23.51 31.18 17.73
C HIS A 136 24.08 29.78 17.96
N GLU A 137 24.33 29.00 16.91
CA GLU A 137 24.76 27.61 17.08
C GLU A 137 26.02 27.43 17.93
N LYS A 138 26.87 28.46 17.96
CA LYS A 138 28.15 28.46 18.64
C LYS A 138 28.30 29.58 19.66
N ILE A 139 27.28 30.42 19.87
CA ILE A 139 27.38 31.61 20.73
C ILE A 139 26.27 31.60 21.75
N ASN A 140 26.67 31.71 23.02
CA ASN A 140 25.80 31.90 24.15
C ASN A 140 26.03 33.27 24.76
N LEU A 141 24.95 33.87 25.26
CA LEU A 141 24.97 35.05 26.10
C LEU A 141 24.42 34.70 27.47
N GLY A 142 24.82 35.44 28.50
CA GLY A 142 24.21 35.34 29.81
C GLY A 142 24.38 36.59 30.64
N THR A 143 23.59 36.67 31.70
CA THR A 143 23.62 37.79 32.64
C THR A 143 23.31 37.31 34.05
N ASN A 144 23.82 38.03 35.03
CA ASN A 144 23.46 37.88 36.43
C ASN A 144 22.87 39.18 36.96
N LEU A 145 21.78 39.07 37.71
CA LEU A 145 21.41 40.05 38.71
C LEU A 145 21.97 39.60 40.06
N LYS A 146 22.80 40.45 40.67
CA LYS A 146 23.42 40.19 41.97
C LYS A 146 22.80 41.07 43.03
N ILE A 147 22.52 40.47 44.18
CA ILE A 147 22.15 41.17 45.41
C ILE A 147 23.26 40.90 46.41
N VAL A 148 24.01 41.92 46.76
CA VAL A 148 25.14 41.84 47.69
C VAL A 148 24.70 42.47 49.00
N TYR A 149 24.76 41.70 50.08
CA TYR A 149 24.42 42.13 51.42
C TYR A 149 25.65 42.01 52.31
N GLN A 150 25.91 43.04 53.10
CA GLN A 150 27.01 43.09 54.05
C GLN A 150 26.47 43.44 55.42
N SER A 151 26.93 42.70 56.43
CA SER A 151 26.65 42.98 57.83
C SER A 151 27.91 42.88 58.67
N ILE A 152 28.12 43.90 59.49
CA ILE A 152 29.18 43.97 60.49
C ILE A 152 28.56 44.48 61.79
N ASP A 153 28.62 43.69 62.85
CA ASP A 153 28.02 44.05 64.14
C ASP A 153 26.51 44.36 64.01
N HIS A 154 26.08 45.60 64.28
CA HIS A 154 24.70 46.04 64.12
C HIS A 154 24.46 46.87 62.84
N TYR A 155 25.49 47.02 62.01
CA TYR A 155 25.39 47.74 60.74
C TYR A 155 25.19 46.76 59.61
N SER A 156 24.30 47.10 58.68
CA SER A 156 24.11 46.32 57.47
C SER A 156 23.59 47.17 56.34
N ASP A 157 23.94 46.80 55.12
CA ASP A 157 23.37 47.40 53.92
C ASP A 157 23.41 46.38 52.76
N TYR A 158 22.72 46.70 51.67
CA TYR A 158 22.73 45.90 50.45
C TYR A 158 22.86 46.76 49.20
N GLY A 159 23.50 46.19 48.18
CA GLY A 159 23.62 46.78 46.85
C GLY A 159 23.22 45.79 45.77
N LEU A 160 22.84 46.33 44.61
CA LEU A 160 22.52 45.56 43.41
C LEU A 160 23.63 45.68 42.39
N ALA A 161 23.98 44.58 41.73
CA ALA A 161 24.95 44.58 40.65
C ALA A 161 24.48 43.75 39.45
N LEU A 162 25.07 44.04 38.28
CA LEU A 162 24.79 43.30 37.05
C LEU A 162 26.07 42.77 36.43
N ASP A 163 26.02 41.54 35.93
CA ASP A 163 27.08 40.92 35.12
C ASP A 163 26.58 40.63 33.71
N PHE A 164 27.49 40.62 32.75
CA PHE A 164 27.23 40.21 31.37
C PHE A 164 28.32 39.29 30.82
N GLY A 165 27.90 38.13 30.30
CA GLY A 165 28.78 37.08 29.83
C GLY A 165 28.52 36.67 28.38
N ILE A 166 29.59 36.28 27.70
CA ILE A 166 29.59 35.67 26.37
C ILE A 166 30.40 34.39 26.45
N LYS A 167 29.93 33.34 25.78
CA LYS A 167 30.69 32.12 25.56
C LYS A 167 30.53 31.67 24.13
N ALA A 168 31.63 31.40 23.45
CA ALA A 168 31.62 30.98 22.05
C ALA A 168 32.45 29.71 21.82
N GLN A 169 31.86 28.75 21.11
CA GLN A 169 32.53 27.53 20.67
C GLN A 169 33.12 27.74 19.28
N LEU A 170 34.39 28.12 19.20
CA LEU A 170 35.07 28.41 17.93
C LEU A 170 35.21 27.14 17.08
N THR A 171 35.59 26.03 17.71
CA THR A 171 35.69 24.70 17.09
C THR A 171 35.16 23.64 18.07
N LYS A 172 35.11 22.37 17.63
CA LYS A 172 34.76 21.25 18.53
C LYS A 172 35.71 21.11 19.74
N HIS A 173 36.92 21.68 19.66
CA HIS A 173 37.93 21.61 20.70
C HIS A 173 38.18 22.94 21.41
N ILE A 174 37.91 24.08 20.78
CA ILE A 174 38.29 25.39 21.31
C ILE A 174 37.03 26.19 21.66
N SER A 175 36.96 26.64 22.91
CA SER A 175 35.95 27.59 23.37
C SER A 175 36.62 28.86 23.90
N THR A 176 35.97 29.99 23.71
CA THR A 176 36.36 31.27 24.30
C THR A 176 35.23 31.78 25.18
N GLY A 177 35.58 32.54 26.22
CA GLY A 177 34.65 33.12 27.16
C GLY A 177 35.05 34.54 27.49
N PHE A 178 34.06 35.38 27.71
CA PHE A 178 34.22 36.75 28.20
C PHE A 178 33.16 37.02 29.25
N ILE A 179 33.51 37.67 30.35
CA ILE A 179 32.59 38.11 31.40
C ILE A 179 32.99 39.50 31.85
N ALA A 180 32.04 40.40 31.89
CA ALA A 180 32.15 41.68 32.57
C ALA A 180 31.28 41.61 33.83
N ARG A 181 31.92 41.60 34.99
CA ARG A 181 31.25 41.55 36.30
C ARG A 181 31.12 42.95 36.86
N ASP A 182 30.00 43.20 37.54
CA ASP A 182 29.70 44.46 38.21
C ASP A 182 29.70 45.66 37.24
N ILE A 183 29.24 45.46 35.99
CA ILE A 183 29.12 46.53 34.98
C ILE A 183 28.17 47.66 35.43
N ILE A 184 27.23 47.30 36.28
CA ILE A 184 26.57 48.20 37.20
C ILE A 184 27.02 47.72 38.58
N PRO A 185 27.90 48.45 39.26
CA PRO A 185 28.49 47.99 40.50
C PRO A 185 27.53 48.19 41.67
N ALA A 186 27.59 47.29 42.64
CA ALA A 186 26.85 47.43 43.89
C ALA A 186 27.51 48.52 44.74
N GLU A 187 26.69 49.39 45.31
CA GLU A 187 27.07 50.38 46.31
C GLU A 187 26.53 49.96 47.67
N ILE A 188 27.37 49.98 48.71
CA ILE A 188 27.04 49.58 50.07
C ILE A 188 27.50 50.68 51.02
N LYS A 189 26.62 51.14 51.91
CA LYS A 189 26.88 52.19 52.88
C LYS A 189 26.42 51.77 54.28
N LEU A 190 27.35 51.22 55.06
CA LEU A 190 27.06 50.74 56.42
C LEU A 190 26.80 51.87 57.43
N ILE A 191 27.58 52.96 57.36
CA ILE A 191 27.51 54.08 58.31
C ILE A 191 27.55 55.41 57.55
N SER A 192 28.73 55.82 57.09
CA SER A 192 28.96 57.16 56.52
C SER A 192 29.61 57.13 55.14
N THR A 193 30.46 56.15 54.86
CA THR A 193 31.15 55.96 53.57
C THR A 193 30.40 54.95 52.70
N THR A 194 30.23 55.28 51.43
CA THR A 194 29.75 54.33 50.42
C THR A 194 30.95 53.59 49.83
N GLU A 195 30.90 52.27 49.83
CA GLU A 195 31.83 51.38 49.17
C GLU A 195 31.20 50.87 47.88
N THR A 196 31.90 51.03 46.76
CA THR A 196 31.46 50.55 45.44
C THR A 196 32.27 49.31 45.06
N LEU A 197 31.60 48.22 44.69
CA LEU A 197 32.29 47.02 44.22
C LEU A 197 33.04 47.31 42.91
N PRO A 198 34.29 46.87 42.76
CA PRO A 198 35.07 47.14 41.56
C PRO A 198 34.57 46.34 40.36
N THR A 199 34.49 47.00 39.21
CA THR A 199 34.19 46.30 37.94
C THR A 199 35.35 45.36 37.59
N SER A 200 35.05 44.17 37.07
CA SER A 200 36.09 43.27 36.53
C SER A 200 35.72 42.69 35.18
N ILE A 201 36.73 42.54 34.33
CA ILE A 201 36.60 41.95 33.00
C ILE A 201 37.54 40.76 32.91
N VAL A 202 37.00 39.61 32.52
CA VAL A 202 37.77 38.38 32.32
C VAL A 202 37.55 37.87 30.91
N GLY A 203 38.65 37.60 30.21
CA GLY A 203 38.66 36.95 28.90
C GLY A 203 39.45 35.66 28.97
N GLY A 204 38.90 34.58 28.40
CA GLY A 204 39.48 33.25 28.48
C GLY A 204 39.38 32.44 27.19
N VAL A 205 40.29 31.49 27.05
CA VAL A 205 40.27 30.45 26.03
C VAL A 205 40.49 29.09 26.67
N SER A 206 39.77 28.08 26.19
CA SER A 206 39.91 26.69 26.60
C SER A 206 40.09 25.77 25.41
N TYR A 207 40.86 24.72 25.61
CA TYR A 207 41.05 23.61 24.69
C TYR A 207 40.59 22.32 25.38
N LYS A 208 39.67 21.59 24.74
CA LYS A 208 39.15 20.30 25.17
C LYS A 208 39.42 19.24 24.11
N ASN A 209 40.00 18.11 24.52
CA ASN A 209 40.16 16.96 23.66
C ASN A 209 39.97 15.65 24.41
N SER A 210 39.50 14.63 23.69
CA SER A 210 39.25 13.29 24.21
C SER A 210 40.18 12.31 23.50
N PHE A 211 40.79 11.41 24.25
CA PHE A 211 41.76 10.42 23.78
C PHE A 211 41.31 9.01 24.15
N TYR A 212 41.84 8.01 23.43
CA TYR A 212 41.61 6.58 23.70
C TYR A 212 40.11 6.24 23.81
N ASP A 213 39.32 6.52 22.77
CA ASP A 213 37.87 6.29 22.74
C ASP A 213 37.11 6.90 23.93
N ASN A 214 37.45 8.15 24.28
CA ASN A 214 36.88 8.91 25.40
C ASN A 214 37.17 8.29 26.79
N MET A 215 38.23 7.47 26.91
CA MET A 215 38.73 7.06 28.21
C MET A 215 39.51 8.17 28.93
N VAL A 216 40.06 9.14 28.19
CA VAL A 216 40.82 10.26 28.78
C VAL A 216 40.36 11.57 28.18
N ASP A 217 39.79 12.44 28.99
CA ASP A 217 39.44 13.81 28.62
C ASP A 217 40.47 14.78 29.21
N LEU A 218 40.95 15.71 28.39
CA LEU A 218 41.79 16.82 28.81
C LEU A 218 41.09 18.14 28.51
N ILE A 219 41.04 19.01 29.51
CA ILE A 219 40.66 20.42 29.38
C ILE A 219 41.82 21.27 29.87
N THR A 220 42.23 22.27 29.09
CA THR A 220 43.19 23.30 29.52
C THR A 220 42.58 24.66 29.24
N ALA A 221 42.73 25.60 30.17
CA ALA A 221 42.20 26.95 30.08
C ALA A 221 43.24 28.00 30.47
N PHE A 222 43.20 29.14 29.80
CA PHE A 222 44.00 30.32 30.09
C PHE A 222 43.09 31.55 30.05
N GLU A 223 43.16 32.38 31.09
CA GLU A 223 42.32 33.57 31.24
C GLU A 223 43.13 34.76 31.75
N ILE A 224 42.75 35.97 31.32
CA ILE A 224 43.30 37.24 31.80
C ILE A 224 42.16 37.99 32.48
N GLU A 225 42.38 38.42 33.72
CA GLU A 225 41.45 39.22 34.51
C GLU A 225 42.00 40.63 34.72
N LYS A 226 41.24 41.64 34.30
CA LYS A 226 41.46 43.04 34.64
C LYS A 226 40.35 43.50 35.58
N ASN A 227 40.73 43.77 36.84
CA ASN A 227 39.88 44.45 37.80
C ASN A 227 40.19 45.96 37.79
N GLU A 228 39.17 46.79 38.03
CA GLU A 228 39.26 48.25 38.04
C GLU A 228 40.40 48.76 38.92
N ASN A 229 40.50 48.24 40.15
CA ASN A 229 41.37 48.81 41.17
C ASN A 229 42.80 48.23 41.17
N ARG A 230 43.05 47.10 40.51
CA ARG A 230 44.37 46.43 40.51
C ARG A 230 44.94 46.14 39.12
N SER A 231 46.21 45.72 39.09
CA SER A 231 46.87 45.24 37.87
C SER A 231 46.19 43.99 37.30
N SER A 232 46.38 43.73 36.00
CA SER A 232 45.86 42.52 35.37
C SER A 232 46.52 41.28 35.95
N LYS A 233 45.73 40.22 36.16
CA LYS A 233 46.21 38.93 36.64
C LYS A 233 45.81 37.82 35.66
N VAL A 234 46.42 36.66 35.81
CA VAL A 234 46.19 35.51 34.94
C VAL A 234 45.68 34.31 35.73
N HIS A 235 44.86 33.51 35.06
CA HIS A 235 44.41 32.21 35.54
C HIS A 235 44.79 31.16 34.51
N VAL A 236 45.36 30.05 34.97
CA VAL A 236 45.72 28.91 34.12
C VAL A 236 45.23 27.65 34.79
N GLY A 237 44.56 26.77 34.04
CA GLY A 237 44.00 25.55 34.61
C GLY A 237 44.11 24.37 33.67
N SER A 238 44.25 23.18 34.20
CA SER A 238 44.09 21.93 33.46
C SER A 238 43.33 20.90 34.28
N GLU A 239 42.43 20.17 33.63
CA GLU A 239 41.67 19.05 34.16
C GLU A 239 41.90 17.83 33.26
N LEU A 240 42.37 16.73 33.87
CA LEU A 240 42.50 15.42 33.23
C LEU A 240 41.48 14.48 33.87
N THR A 241 40.53 14.00 33.08
CA THR A 241 39.49 13.06 33.54
C THR A 241 39.71 11.69 32.93
N PHE A 242 39.90 10.69 33.77
CA PHE A 242 40.11 9.28 33.41
C PHE A 242 38.83 8.46 33.61
N SER A 243 38.48 7.66 32.60
CA SER A 243 37.31 6.79 32.54
C SER A 243 35.99 7.49 32.86
N ASN A 244 35.89 8.80 32.59
CA ASN A 244 34.76 9.66 32.96
C ASN A 244 34.38 9.59 34.45
N LYS A 245 35.35 9.25 35.31
CA LYS A 245 35.13 9.00 36.74
C LYS A 245 36.10 9.74 37.65
N TYR A 246 37.37 9.77 37.30
CA TYR A 246 38.43 10.31 38.16
C TYR A 246 39.03 11.53 37.52
N SER A 247 39.01 12.68 38.20
CA SER A 247 39.58 13.92 37.69
C SER A 247 40.79 14.33 38.51
N LEU A 248 41.86 14.73 37.82
CA LEU A 248 43.04 15.36 38.39
C LEU A 248 43.14 16.77 37.82
N ARG A 249 43.38 17.76 38.69
CA ARG A 249 43.43 19.16 38.30
C ARG A 249 44.64 19.85 38.89
N ALA A 250 45.17 20.79 38.14
CA ALA A 250 46.12 21.76 38.63
C ALA A 250 45.81 23.11 38.00
N GLY A 251 46.06 24.18 38.75
CA GLY A 251 45.91 25.51 38.22
C GLY A 251 46.66 26.57 39.00
N TYR A 252 46.88 27.68 38.33
CA TYR A 252 47.45 28.89 38.86
C TYR A 252 46.35 29.97 38.91
N ASP A 253 46.07 30.46 40.11
CA ASP A 253 45.09 31.51 40.41
C ASP A 253 45.83 32.76 40.88
N ARG A 254 46.09 33.67 39.93
CA ARG A 254 46.73 34.98 40.10
C ARG A 254 48.16 34.92 40.62
N ASP A 255 48.32 34.51 41.86
CA ASP A 255 49.59 34.41 42.60
C ASP A 255 49.75 33.03 43.27
N ASN A 256 48.72 32.18 43.25
CA ASN A 256 48.64 30.97 44.06
C ASN A 256 48.48 29.71 43.19
N ILE A 257 49.04 28.59 43.64
CA ILE A 257 48.88 27.29 42.98
C ILE A 257 47.74 26.51 43.66
N SER A 258 47.00 25.76 42.85
CA SER A 258 45.91 24.89 43.28
C SER A 258 46.03 23.50 42.67
N PHE A 259 45.64 22.49 43.44
CA PHE A 259 45.54 21.10 43.01
C PHE A 259 44.16 20.59 43.35
N GLY A 260 43.55 19.84 42.42
CA GLY A 260 42.19 19.31 42.60
C GLY A 260 42.07 17.83 42.28
N LEU A 261 41.17 17.17 42.99
CA LEU A 261 40.74 15.80 42.77
C LEU A 261 39.23 15.80 42.55
N GLY A 262 38.75 14.94 41.65
CA GLY A 262 37.32 14.76 41.40
C GLY A 262 36.96 13.29 41.28
N TYR A 263 35.79 12.93 41.77
CA TYR A 263 35.22 11.60 41.63
C TYR A 263 33.75 11.67 41.23
N ILE A 264 33.40 11.00 40.14
CA ILE A 264 32.04 10.91 39.61
C ILE A 264 31.48 9.51 39.88
N TYR A 265 30.39 9.46 40.65
CA TYR A 265 29.62 8.25 40.93
C TYR A 265 28.16 8.44 40.53
N ASN A 266 27.77 7.84 39.41
CA ASN A 266 26.46 8.05 38.77
C ASN A 266 26.19 9.54 38.51
N ASN A 267 25.28 10.13 39.28
CA ASN A 267 24.88 11.53 39.16
C ASN A 267 25.48 12.42 40.26
N LEU A 268 26.33 11.87 41.12
CA LEU A 268 27.03 12.59 42.19
C LEU A 268 28.46 12.87 41.76
N HIS A 269 28.86 14.13 41.79
CA HIS A 269 30.24 14.56 41.63
C HIS A 269 30.75 15.04 42.98
N ILE A 270 31.93 14.55 43.36
CA ILE A 270 32.63 14.92 44.58
C ILE A 270 33.93 15.55 44.15
N ASP A 271 34.12 16.82 44.47
CA ASP A 271 35.33 17.56 44.11
C ASP A 271 36.02 18.09 45.36
N TYR A 272 37.34 17.99 45.36
CA TYR A 272 38.21 18.51 46.41
C TYR A 272 39.31 19.34 45.78
N THR A 273 39.62 20.48 46.40
CA THR A 273 40.70 21.36 45.98
C THR A 273 41.53 21.78 47.18
N TYR A 274 42.83 21.69 47.01
CA TYR A 274 43.85 22.21 47.91
C TYR A 274 44.53 23.39 47.22
N LYS A 275 44.50 24.56 47.86
CA LYS A 275 45.10 25.79 47.35
C LYS A 275 46.22 26.21 48.30
N VAL A 276 47.42 26.34 47.76
CA VAL A 276 48.60 26.84 48.47
C VAL A 276 48.48 28.34 48.55
N LEU A 277 48.53 28.90 49.75
CA LEU A 277 48.37 30.34 49.97
C LEU A 277 49.65 30.94 50.55
N ASP A 278 49.99 32.13 50.08
CA ASP A 278 51.05 32.92 50.69
C ASP A 278 50.55 33.58 51.99
N TYR A 279 51.40 33.61 53.01
CA TYR A 279 51.23 34.34 54.29
C TYR A 279 50.12 33.86 55.25
N ILE A 280 49.18 33.04 54.80
CA ILE A 280 48.13 32.42 55.62
C ILE A 280 48.06 30.91 55.37
N ASP A 281 47.36 30.19 56.23
CA ASP A 281 47.18 28.74 56.10
C ASP A 281 46.53 28.36 54.77
N ASP A 282 47.01 27.25 54.20
CA ASP A 282 46.49 26.70 52.96
C ASP A 282 44.99 26.39 53.05
N SER A 283 44.31 26.50 51.91
CA SER A 283 42.85 26.35 51.85
C SER A 283 42.44 24.98 51.31
N HIS A 284 41.58 24.31 52.07
CA HIS A 284 40.89 23.08 51.67
C HIS A 284 39.45 23.41 51.28
N ARG A 285 39.02 22.92 50.11
CA ARG A 285 37.69 23.22 49.56
C ARG A 285 37.03 21.95 49.07
N PHE A 286 35.78 21.75 49.47
CA PHE A 286 35.00 20.56 49.13
C PHE A 286 33.73 20.96 48.41
N SER A 287 33.38 20.23 47.35
CA SER A 287 32.12 20.37 46.63
C SER A 287 31.40 19.05 46.42
N LEU A 288 30.08 19.13 46.45
CA LEU A 288 29.17 18.06 46.05
C LEU A 288 28.21 18.60 45.00
N SER A 289 28.13 17.92 43.86
CA SER A 289 27.22 18.26 42.77
C SER A 289 26.32 17.09 42.42
N PHE A 290 25.03 17.36 42.24
CA PHE A 290 24.01 16.37 41.95
C PHE A 290 23.34 16.68 40.61
N LEU A 291 23.48 15.78 39.64
CA LEU A 291 22.80 15.86 38.35
C LEU A 291 21.40 15.26 38.49
N ILE A 292 20.38 16.09 38.24
CA ILE A 292 18.98 15.73 38.46
C ILE A 292 18.31 15.47 37.10
N GLY A 293 17.77 14.26 36.96
CA GLY A 293 16.93 13.89 35.83
C GLY A 293 17.65 13.82 34.47
N PRO A 294 16.89 13.64 33.38
CA PRO A 294 17.43 13.47 32.03
C PRO A 294 17.97 14.78 31.46
N SER A 295 18.97 14.66 30.59
CA SER A 295 19.55 15.81 29.89
C SER A 295 18.56 16.47 28.95
N VAL A 296 18.83 17.71 28.54
CA VAL A 296 18.10 18.45 27.50
C VAL A 296 17.95 17.60 26.22
N GLU A 297 19.02 16.94 25.80
CA GLU A 297 19.02 16.10 24.60
C GLU A 297 18.13 14.86 24.77
N GLN A 298 18.22 14.16 25.91
CA GLN A 298 17.34 13.02 26.22
C GLN A 298 15.87 13.44 26.28
N ARG A 299 15.56 14.60 26.87
CA ARG A 299 14.20 15.17 26.90
C ARG A 299 13.70 15.51 25.49
N LYS A 300 14.54 16.09 24.64
CA LYS A 300 14.23 16.39 23.24
C LYS A 300 13.92 15.13 22.43
N GLN A 301 14.75 14.09 22.56
CA GLN A 301 14.51 12.80 21.91
C GLN A 301 13.21 12.14 22.40
N SER A 302 12.93 12.23 23.71
CA SER A 302 11.68 11.73 24.29
C SER A 302 10.45 12.47 23.75
N GLN A 303 10.53 13.79 23.56
CA GLN A 303 9.45 14.57 22.92
C GLN A 303 9.26 14.18 21.45
N ILE A 304 10.34 13.98 20.69
CA ILE A 304 10.27 13.53 19.29
C ILE A 304 9.62 12.15 19.21
N LYS A 305 10.02 11.22 20.09
CA LYS A 305 9.43 9.87 20.16
C LYS A 305 7.93 9.94 20.49
N LYS A 306 7.55 10.79 21.44
CA LYS A 306 6.14 11.02 21.82
C LYS A 306 5.32 11.61 20.66
N GLN A 307 5.86 12.59 19.95
CA GLN A 307 5.21 13.16 18.76
C GLN A 307 5.04 12.12 17.65
N LYS A 308 6.08 11.31 17.37
CA LYS A 308 5.99 10.20 16.41
C LYS A 308 4.92 9.19 16.83
N SER A 309 4.87 8.79 18.11
CA SER A 309 3.84 7.85 18.59
C SER A 309 2.42 8.41 18.49
N ILE A 310 2.23 9.72 18.72
CA ILE A 310 0.93 10.37 18.54
C ILE A 310 0.53 10.36 17.07
N GLY A 311 1.46 10.71 16.15
CA GLY A 311 1.23 10.63 14.72
C GLY A 311 0.88 9.22 14.24
N SER A 312 1.61 8.21 14.71
CA SER A 312 1.29 6.80 14.42
C SER A 312 -0.09 6.40 14.94
N LYS A 313 -0.46 6.83 16.16
CA LYS A 313 -1.78 6.56 16.73
C LYS A 313 -2.90 7.21 15.93
N LEU A 314 -2.74 8.47 15.50
CA LEU A 314 -3.68 9.18 14.63
C LEU A 314 -3.92 8.43 13.31
N ILE A 315 -2.86 7.92 12.68
CA ILE A 315 -2.97 7.13 11.44
C ILE A 315 -3.75 5.83 11.69
N ILE A 316 -3.51 5.14 12.80
CA ILE A 316 -4.25 3.92 13.18
C ILE A 316 -5.74 4.25 13.40
N ASP A 317 -6.04 5.31 14.13
CA ASP A 317 -7.42 5.75 14.39
C ASP A 317 -8.14 6.16 13.08
N GLU A 318 -7.43 6.80 12.15
CA GLU A 318 -7.96 7.18 10.83
C GLU A 318 -8.21 5.97 9.92
N LYS A 319 -7.31 4.97 9.92
CA LYS A 319 -7.51 3.69 9.24
C LYS A 319 -8.75 2.97 9.76
N ALA A 320 -8.93 2.88 11.09
CA ALA A 320 -10.08 2.25 11.70
C ALA A 320 -11.40 2.95 11.34
N LYS A 321 -11.42 4.30 11.38
CA LYS A 321 -12.60 5.08 10.93
C LYS A 321 -12.91 4.87 9.45
N SER A 322 -11.89 4.86 8.60
CA SER A 322 -12.05 4.65 7.16
C SER A 322 -12.56 3.25 6.87
N PHE A 323 -12.01 2.24 7.54
CA PHE A 323 -12.48 0.86 7.48
C PHE A 323 -13.98 0.76 7.79
N GLU A 324 -14.42 1.29 8.95
CA GLU A 324 -15.83 1.24 9.36
C GLU A 324 -16.75 1.99 8.38
N LEU A 325 -16.32 3.15 7.86
CA LEU A 325 -17.08 3.91 6.88
C LEU A 325 -17.30 3.12 5.57
N TYR A 326 -16.23 2.54 5.01
CA TYR A 326 -16.33 1.78 3.77
C TYR A 326 -17.08 0.47 3.96
N LYS A 327 -16.88 -0.22 5.09
CA LYS A 327 -17.65 -1.39 5.47
C LYS A 327 -19.14 -1.08 5.57
N ALA A 328 -19.53 -0.01 6.28
CA ALA A 328 -20.94 0.38 6.42
C ALA A 328 -21.60 0.68 5.05
N LYS A 329 -20.88 1.34 4.15
CA LYS A 329 -21.36 1.55 2.77
C LYS A 329 -21.50 0.23 2.00
N ALA A 330 -20.52 -0.66 2.10
CA ALA A 330 -20.56 -1.97 1.47
C ALA A 330 -21.75 -2.82 1.98
N ASP A 331 -21.96 -2.85 3.29
CA ASP A 331 -23.09 -3.52 3.94
C ASP A 331 -24.42 -2.94 3.40
N GLY A 332 -24.52 -1.61 3.28
CA GLY A 332 -25.68 -0.93 2.69
C GLY A 332 -25.99 -1.37 1.25
N PHE A 333 -24.99 -1.35 0.37
CA PHE A 333 -25.15 -1.84 -1.01
C PHE A 333 -25.48 -3.33 -1.07
N PHE A 334 -24.90 -4.13 -0.18
CA PHE A 334 -25.19 -5.56 -0.11
C PHE A 334 -26.66 -5.82 0.24
N TYR A 335 -27.22 -5.09 1.22
CA TYR A 335 -28.64 -5.19 1.56
C TYR A 335 -29.57 -4.72 0.43
N GLN A 336 -29.12 -3.76 -0.38
CA GLN A 336 -29.83 -3.29 -1.57
C GLN A 336 -29.68 -4.23 -2.79
N LEU A 337 -28.97 -5.36 -2.65
CA LEU A 337 -28.65 -6.31 -3.73
C LEU A 337 -27.78 -5.72 -4.86
N GLU A 338 -27.11 -4.60 -4.60
CA GLU A 338 -26.15 -3.97 -5.51
C GLU A 338 -24.76 -4.58 -5.34
N PHE A 339 -24.59 -5.81 -5.81
CA PHE A 339 -23.41 -6.62 -5.52
C PHE A 339 -22.08 -6.04 -6.05
N ASP A 340 -22.07 -5.37 -7.20
CA ASP A 340 -20.84 -4.77 -7.74
C ASP A 340 -20.40 -3.55 -6.92
N SER A 341 -21.37 -2.74 -6.49
CA SER A 341 -21.13 -1.63 -5.56
C SER A 341 -20.62 -2.17 -4.21
N ALA A 342 -21.28 -3.18 -3.65
CA ALA A 342 -20.87 -3.83 -2.41
C ALA A 342 -19.44 -4.39 -2.50
N LEU A 343 -19.11 -5.08 -3.60
CA LEU A 343 -17.77 -5.61 -3.87
C LEU A 343 -16.71 -4.51 -3.91
N SER A 344 -16.99 -3.40 -4.59
CA SER A 344 -16.08 -2.24 -4.67
C SER A 344 -15.81 -1.63 -3.29
N TYR A 345 -16.86 -1.43 -2.48
CA TYR A 345 -16.73 -0.85 -1.15
C TYR A 345 -16.11 -1.81 -0.13
N TYR A 346 -16.35 -3.12 -0.22
CA TYR A 346 -15.65 -4.12 0.59
C TYR A 346 -14.16 -4.18 0.28
N ASN A 347 -13.76 -4.12 -1.00
CA ASN A 347 -12.35 -4.02 -1.38
C ASN A 347 -11.69 -2.74 -0.86
N ARG A 348 -12.42 -1.62 -0.86
CA ARG A 348 -11.94 -0.37 -0.25
C ARG A 348 -11.79 -0.50 1.27
N ALA A 349 -12.70 -1.19 1.96
CA ALA A 349 -12.56 -1.45 3.39
C ALA A 349 -11.31 -2.32 3.67
N LEU A 350 -11.10 -3.40 2.92
CA LEU A 350 -9.91 -4.26 3.01
C LEU A 350 -8.58 -3.52 2.80
N ALA A 351 -8.56 -2.41 2.06
CA ALA A 351 -7.35 -1.59 1.94
C ALA A 351 -6.91 -0.93 3.27
N PHE A 352 -7.80 -0.84 4.27
CA PHE A 352 -7.52 -0.29 5.59
C PHE A 352 -7.37 -1.36 6.68
N ASP A 353 -7.89 -2.58 6.47
CA ASP A 353 -7.77 -3.78 7.31
C ASP A 353 -7.74 -5.03 6.40
N ASP A 354 -6.55 -5.38 5.94
CA ASP A 354 -6.26 -6.40 4.93
C ASP A 354 -6.46 -7.83 5.44
N ASP A 355 -6.43 -8.03 6.76
CA ASP A 355 -6.62 -9.32 7.42
C ASP A 355 -8.07 -9.57 7.87
N ASN A 356 -9.02 -8.72 7.46
CA ASN A 356 -10.41 -8.88 7.88
C ASN A 356 -11.11 -10.06 7.21
N GLU A 357 -11.08 -11.23 7.86
CA GLU A 357 -11.68 -12.48 7.38
C GLU A 357 -13.19 -12.37 7.09
N LYS A 358 -13.93 -11.52 7.82
CA LYS A 358 -15.37 -11.34 7.55
C LYS A 358 -15.62 -10.69 6.19
N ILE A 359 -14.84 -9.66 5.85
CA ILE A 359 -14.96 -8.95 4.57
C ILE A 359 -14.50 -9.84 3.43
N LYS A 360 -13.39 -10.59 3.59
CA LYS A 360 -12.91 -11.56 2.59
C LYS A 360 -14.00 -12.60 2.27
N ASN A 361 -14.65 -13.16 3.28
CA ASN A 361 -15.75 -14.12 3.10
C ASN A 361 -16.96 -13.50 2.38
N MET A 362 -17.27 -12.24 2.64
CA MET A 362 -18.36 -11.54 1.98
C MET A 362 -18.07 -11.27 0.51
N ILE A 363 -16.85 -10.83 0.18
CA ILE A 363 -16.35 -10.69 -1.19
C ILE A 363 -16.47 -12.02 -1.94
N PHE A 364 -15.97 -13.11 -1.36
CA PHE A 364 -16.06 -14.45 -1.95
C PHE A 364 -17.51 -14.86 -2.24
N THR A 365 -18.42 -14.54 -1.32
CA THR A 365 -19.86 -14.81 -1.48
C THR A 365 -20.45 -14.04 -2.66
N ILE A 366 -20.10 -12.76 -2.80
CA ILE A 366 -20.54 -11.89 -3.91
C ILE A 366 -19.99 -12.41 -5.24
N GLU A 367 -18.70 -12.69 -5.32
CA GLU A 367 -18.04 -13.19 -6.53
C GLU A 367 -18.67 -14.51 -7.01
N ARG A 368 -18.98 -15.42 -6.09
CA ARG A 368 -19.67 -16.67 -6.41
C ARG A 368 -21.07 -16.43 -6.99
N LYS A 369 -21.83 -15.49 -6.43
CA LYS A 369 -23.15 -15.12 -6.97
C LYS A 369 -23.04 -14.52 -8.38
N ASN A 370 -22.11 -13.61 -8.61
CA ASN A 370 -21.87 -12.99 -9.91
C ASN A 370 -21.45 -14.03 -10.97
N LYS A 371 -20.57 -14.97 -10.60
CA LYS A 371 -20.15 -16.07 -11.48
C LYS A 371 -21.33 -16.95 -11.90
N ASN A 372 -22.20 -17.32 -10.96
CA ASN A 372 -23.38 -18.14 -11.24
C ASN A 372 -24.39 -17.41 -12.15
N LYS A 373 -24.57 -16.10 -11.97
CA LYS A 373 -25.42 -15.28 -12.85
C LYS A 373 -24.90 -15.28 -14.29
N LYS A 374 -23.60 -15.05 -14.46
CA LYS A 374 -22.95 -15.04 -15.79
C LYS A 374 -23.02 -16.40 -16.49
N LEU A 375 -22.93 -17.50 -15.74
CA LEU A 375 -23.06 -18.85 -16.31
C LEU A 375 -24.48 -19.10 -16.86
N LYS A 376 -25.52 -18.68 -16.14
CA LYS A 376 -26.91 -18.79 -16.61
C LYS A 376 -27.19 -17.95 -17.85
N GLU A 377 -26.61 -16.76 -17.95
CA GLU A 377 -26.73 -15.91 -19.14
C GLU A 377 -26.09 -16.56 -20.37
N LEU A 378 -24.92 -17.18 -20.22
CA LEU A 378 -24.24 -17.91 -21.30
C LEU A 378 -25.02 -19.14 -21.77
N GLU A 379 -25.62 -19.91 -20.85
CA GLU A 379 -26.47 -21.06 -21.18
C GLU A 379 -27.70 -20.65 -22.00
N ASN A 380 -28.30 -19.48 -21.70
CA ASN A 380 -29.46 -18.99 -22.45
C ASN A 380 -29.08 -18.54 -23.87
N ILE A 381 -27.96 -17.82 -24.01
CA ILE A 381 -27.43 -17.40 -25.33
C ILE A 381 -27.14 -18.62 -26.22
N GLN A 382 -26.58 -19.68 -25.65
CA GLN A 382 -26.28 -20.90 -26.40
C GLN A 382 -27.55 -21.57 -26.91
N LYS A 383 -28.60 -21.69 -26.08
CA LYS A 383 -29.88 -22.26 -26.49
C LYS A 383 -30.56 -21.46 -27.59
N GLU A 384 -30.48 -20.13 -27.54
CA GLU A 384 -31.05 -19.24 -28.55
C GLU A 384 -30.29 -19.38 -29.89
N PHE A 385 -28.96 -19.48 -29.85
CA PHE A 385 -28.14 -19.69 -31.05
C PHE A 385 -28.43 -21.05 -31.74
N GLU A 386 -28.59 -22.12 -30.95
CA GLU A 386 -28.94 -23.45 -31.47
C GLU A 386 -30.34 -23.45 -32.11
N ALA A 387 -31.33 -22.80 -31.47
CA ALA A 387 -32.69 -22.68 -32.02
C ALA A 387 -32.72 -21.90 -33.34
N ASN A 388 -32.00 -20.77 -33.43
CA ASN A 388 -31.93 -19.95 -34.65
C ASN A 388 -31.27 -20.70 -35.81
N THR A 389 -30.20 -21.46 -35.54
CA THR A 389 -29.52 -22.28 -36.57
C THR A 389 -30.46 -23.34 -37.17
N ILE A 390 -31.34 -23.92 -36.35
CA ILE A 390 -32.34 -24.91 -36.81
C ILE A 390 -33.42 -24.22 -37.66
N ILE A 391 -33.92 -23.07 -37.21
CA ILE A 391 -34.91 -22.26 -37.95
C ILE A 391 -34.36 -21.88 -39.34
N ASP A 392 -33.12 -21.38 -39.42
CA ASP A 392 -32.49 -21.00 -40.68
C ASP A 392 -32.42 -22.15 -41.69
N ASN A 393 -32.12 -23.36 -41.20
CA ASN A 393 -32.08 -24.56 -42.03
C ASN A 393 -33.47 -24.94 -42.57
N TYR A 394 -34.52 -24.88 -41.74
CA TYR A 394 -35.88 -25.14 -42.20
C TYR A 394 -36.36 -24.07 -43.19
N LEU A 395 -36.08 -22.79 -42.94
CA LEU A 395 -36.40 -21.70 -43.88
C LEU A 395 -35.68 -21.87 -45.22
N LEU A 396 -34.42 -22.32 -45.23
CA LEU A 396 -33.70 -22.65 -46.45
C LEU A 396 -34.36 -23.81 -47.22
N GLN A 397 -34.77 -24.86 -46.53
CA GLN A 397 -35.49 -25.99 -47.13
C GLN A 397 -36.85 -25.56 -47.69
N THR A 398 -37.60 -24.73 -46.96
CA THR A 398 -38.85 -24.11 -47.43
C THR A 398 -38.66 -23.39 -48.75
N ARG A 399 -37.66 -22.49 -48.85
CA ARG A 399 -37.37 -21.75 -50.10
C ARG A 399 -37.01 -22.69 -51.25
N ASN A 400 -36.28 -23.77 -50.97
CA ASN A 400 -35.94 -24.79 -51.98
C ASN A 400 -37.18 -25.54 -52.49
N PHE A 401 -38.10 -25.94 -51.61
CA PHE A 401 -39.36 -26.57 -52.03
C PHE A 401 -40.27 -25.60 -52.77
N TYR A 402 -40.35 -24.36 -52.29
CA TYR A 402 -41.13 -23.29 -52.93
C TYR A 402 -40.64 -23.00 -54.36
N SER A 403 -39.33 -22.85 -54.57
CA SER A 403 -38.76 -22.63 -55.92
C SER A 403 -39.03 -23.78 -56.90
N LYS A 404 -39.28 -25.00 -56.40
CA LYS A 404 -39.68 -26.18 -57.18
C LYS A 404 -41.20 -26.31 -57.34
N LYS A 405 -41.98 -25.32 -56.91
CA LYS A 405 -43.46 -25.33 -56.86
C LYS A 405 -44.05 -26.50 -56.07
N ASN A 406 -43.30 -27.01 -55.10
CA ASN A 406 -43.77 -28.03 -54.16
C ASN A 406 -44.29 -27.34 -52.90
N TYR A 407 -45.43 -26.68 -53.02
CA TYR A 407 -45.96 -25.79 -51.98
C TYR A 407 -46.31 -26.52 -50.68
N LEU A 408 -46.86 -27.74 -50.77
CA LEU A 408 -47.20 -28.52 -49.57
C LEU A 408 -45.97 -28.88 -48.74
N ALA A 409 -44.89 -29.36 -49.38
CA ALA A 409 -43.64 -29.64 -48.69
C ALA A 409 -42.98 -28.36 -48.13
N ALA A 410 -43.19 -27.21 -48.78
CA ALA A 410 -42.73 -25.92 -48.25
C ALA A 410 -43.55 -25.48 -47.02
N LEU A 411 -44.87 -25.70 -47.00
CA LEU A 411 -45.73 -25.44 -45.85
C LEU A 411 -45.43 -26.36 -44.67
N ASP A 412 -45.12 -27.64 -44.92
CA ASP A 412 -44.71 -28.59 -43.87
C ASP A 412 -43.41 -28.14 -43.18
N MET A 413 -42.42 -27.68 -43.96
CA MET A 413 -41.17 -27.14 -43.41
C MET A 413 -41.39 -25.85 -42.61
N LEU A 414 -42.34 -25.00 -43.00
CA LEU A 414 -42.73 -23.84 -42.19
C LEU A 414 -43.45 -24.24 -40.90
N GLY A 415 -44.21 -25.33 -40.90
CA GLY A 415 -44.80 -25.90 -39.68
C GLY A 415 -43.73 -26.18 -38.62
N LEU A 416 -42.59 -26.76 -39.02
CA LEU A 416 -41.46 -27.02 -38.14
C LEU A 416 -40.79 -25.74 -37.62
N VAL A 417 -40.81 -24.65 -38.41
CA VAL A 417 -40.34 -23.34 -37.94
C VAL A 417 -41.28 -22.78 -36.86
N PHE A 418 -42.60 -22.86 -37.07
CA PHE A 418 -43.59 -22.34 -36.13
C PHE A 418 -43.67 -23.12 -34.81
N GLU A 419 -43.26 -24.39 -34.79
CA GLU A 419 -43.12 -25.16 -33.55
C GLU A 419 -41.99 -24.61 -32.65
N ILE A 420 -40.94 -24.03 -33.25
CA ILE A 420 -39.78 -23.47 -32.54
C ILE A 420 -40.00 -21.99 -32.23
N ASP A 421 -40.44 -21.21 -33.21
CA ASP A 421 -40.77 -19.79 -33.09
C ASP A 421 -42.10 -19.49 -33.80
N PRO A 422 -43.22 -19.49 -33.04
CA PRO A 422 -44.55 -19.20 -33.58
C PRO A 422 -44.69 -17.82 -34.22
N ASN A 423 -43.81 -16.87 -33.86
CA ASN A 423 -43.86 -15.49 -34.30
C ASN A 423 -42.77 -15.15 -35.32
N ASN A 424 -42.09 -16.15 -35.90
CA ASN A 424 -41.01 -15.93 -36.83
C ASN A 424 -41.49 -15.12 -38.04
N SER A 425 -41.02 -13.89 -38.15
CA SER A 425 -41.53 -12.92 -39.13
C SER A 425 -41.27 -13.35 -40.57
N GLU A 426 -40.14 -14.00 -40.82
CA GLU A 426 -39.79 -14.52 -42.15
C GLU A 426 -40.64 -15.74 -42.53
N ALA A 427 -40.88 -16.66 -41.60
CA ALA A 427 -41.76 -17.81 -41.82
C ALA A 427 -43.19 -17.38 -42.14
N ILE A 428 -43.71 -16.36 -41.44
CA ILE A 428 -45.06 -15.80 -41.69
C ILE A 428 -45.13 -15.22 -43.11
N GLN A 429 -44.13 -14.44 -43.52
CA GLN A 429 -44.09 -13.85 -44.86
C GLN A 429 -44.00 -14.91 -45.96
N LEU A 430 -43.13 -15.91 -45.79
CA LEU A 430 -43.01 -17.03 -46.73
C LEU A 430 -44.30 -17.83 -46.85
N LYS A 431 -44.99 -18.07 -45.72
CA LYS A 431 -46.29 -18.73 -45.73
C LYS A 431 -47.30 -17.95 -46.56
N GLN A 432 -47.42 -16.65 -46.34
CA GLN A 432 -48.32 -15.79 -47.12
C GLN A 432 -47.99 -15.81 -48.63
N GLN A 433 -46.71 -15.77 -48.99
CA GLN A 433 -46.28 -15.86 -50.39
C GLN A 433 -46.65 -17.21 -51.04
N ILE A 434 -46.48 -18.31 -50.30
CA ILE A 434 -46.85 -19.65 -50.74
C ILE A 434 -48.36 -19.75 -50.92
N ASP A 435 -49.14 -19.27 -49.96
CA ASP A 435 -50.61 -19.29 -50.00
C ASP A 435 -51.12 -18.51 -51.23
N ILE A 436 -50.60 -17.30 -51.48
CA ILE A 436 -50.94 -16.49 -52.68
C ILE A 436 -50.60 -17.24 -53.98
N SER A 437 -49.43 -17.90 -54.01
CA SER A 437 -49.00 -18.66 -55.19
C SER A 437 -49.88 -19.89 -55.44
N ILE A 438 -50.33 -20.56 -54.38
CA ILE A 438 -51.31 -21.64 -54.46
C ILE A 438 -52.62 -21.12 -55.05
N GLU A 439 -53.17 -20.01 -54.53
CA GLU A 439 -54.42 -19.43 -55.03
C GLU A 439 -54.33 -19.06 -56.52
N SER A 440 -53.23 -18.43 -56.93
CA SER A 440 -52.98 -18.11 -58.34
C SER A 440 -52.90 -19.37 -59.21
N GLU A 441 -52.17 -20.39 -58.77
CA GLU A 441 -52.01 -21.63 -59.53
C GLU A 441 -53.32 -22.41 -59.64
N ILE A 442 -54.17 -22.39 -58.60
CA ILE A 442 -55.51 -22.96 -58.64
C ILE A 442 -56.37 -22.24 -59.70
N LYS A 443 -56.35 -20.90 -59.72
CA LYS A 443 -57.11 -20.10 -60.69
C LYS A 443 -56.69 -20.37 -62.13
N ASP A 444 -55.38 -20.39 -62.40
CA ASP A 444 -54.83 -20.63 -63.73
C ASP A 444 -55.18 -22.06 -64.22
N ASN A 445 -55.09 -23.05 -63.34
CA ASN A 445 -55.48 -24.42 -63.68
C ASN A 445 -57.00 -24.56 -63.87
N LEU A 446 -57.83 -23.80 -63.15
CA LEU A 446 -59.28 -23.82 -63.32
C LEU A 446 -59.67 -23.29 -64.72
N GLU A 447 -59.04 -22.21 -65.15
CA GLU A 447 -59.21 -21.65 -66.49
C GLU A 447 -58.71 -22.61 -67.58
N MET A 448 -57.51 -23.16 -67.39
CA MET A 448 -56.94 -24.17 -68.30
C MET A 448 -57.85 -25.39 -68.43
N ALA A 449 -58.43 -25.87 -67.32
CA ALA A 449 -59.29 -27.03 -67.31
C ALA A 449 -60.59 -26.80 -68.10
N LYS A 450 -61.19 -25.61 -67.96
CA LYS A 450 -62.40 -25.22 -68.72
C LYS A 450 -62.12 -25.14 -70.23
N ILE A 451 -61.07 -24.41 -70.63
CA ILE A 451 -60.69 -24.26 -72.05
C ILE A 451 -60.34 -25.61 -72.69
N ALA A 452 -59.56 -26.44 -71.98
CA ALA A 452 -59.19 -27.76 -72.47
C ALA A 452 -60.41 -28.70 -72.58
N GLY A 453 -61.38 -28.57 -71.67
CA GLY A 453 -62.65 -29.30 -71.72
C GLY A 453 -63.51 -28.94 -72.93
N GLU A 454 -63.62 -27.64 -73.25
CA GLU A 454 -64.38 -27.14 -74.40
C GLU A 454 -63.74 -27.50 -75.75
N THR A 455 -62.41 -27.54 -75.81
CA THR A 455 -61.64 -27.84 -77.03
C THR A 455 -61.40 -29.35 -77.26
N GLY A 456 -62.02 -30.22 -76.44
CA GLY A 456 -61.92 -31.69 -76.57
C GLY A 456 -60.59 -32.29 -76.09
N LYS A 457 -59.72 -31.51 -75.45
CA LYS A 457 -58.42 -31.95 -74.90
C LYS A 457 -58.59 -32.52 -73.48
N LEU A 458 -59.33 -33.61 -73.37
CA LEU A 458 -59.81 -34.20 -72.10
C LEU A 458 -58.69 -34.50 -71.08
N ILE A 459 -57.54 -35.03 -71.52
CA ILE A 459 -56.39 -35.36 -70.66
C ILE A 459 -55.80 -34.10 -70.00
N THR A 460 -55.66 -33.01 -70.76
CA THR A 460 -55.16 -31.73 -70.25
C THR A 460 -56.12 -31.13 -69.23
N ALA A 461 -57.43 -31.25 -69.46
CA ALA A 461 -58.44 -30.79 -68.50
C ALA A 461 -58.40 -31.58 -67.18
N ILE A 462 -58.27 -32.91 -67.28
CA ILE A 462 -58.15 -33.79 -66.10
C ILE A 462 -56.89 -33.47 -65.29
N GLU A 463 -55.76 -33.21 -65.93
CA GLU A 463 -54.52 -32.82 -65.25
C GLU A 463 -54.63 -31.51 -64.50
N ALA A 464 -55.24 -30.49 -65.13
CA ALA A 464 -55.43 -29.19 -64.51
C ALA A 464 -56.32 -29.30 -63.27
N TYR A 465 -57.44 -30.05 -63.35
CA TYR A 465 -58.25 -30.34 -62.16
C TYR A 465 -57.53 -31.18 -61.11
N THR A 466 -56.72 -32.14 -61.52
CA THR A 466 -55.93 -32.96 -60.58
C THR A 466 -54.87 -32.13 -59.87
N ARG A 467 -54.27 -31.15 -60.56
CA ARG A 467 -53.32 -30.22 -59.95
C ARG A 467 -54.00 -29.33 -58.92
N ILE A 468 -55.22 -28.85 -59.20
CA ILE A 468 -56.02 -28.10 -58.21
C ILE A 468 -56.30 -28.97 -56.98
N LEU A 469 -56.74 -30.22 -57.16
CA LEU A 469 -57.01 -31.13 -56.04
C LEU A 469 -55.76 -31.55 -55.27
N GLN A 470 -54.56 -31.42 -55.83
CA GLN A 470 -53.32 -31.58 -55.07
C GLN A 470 -53.03 -30.39 -54.18
N LEU A 471 -53.39 -29.18 -54.61
CA LEU A 471 -53.16 -27.95 -53.85
C LEU A 471 -54.29 -27.68 -52.84
N GLU A 472 -55.51 -28.02 -53.23
CA GLU A 472 -56.74 -27.87 -52.46
C GLU A 472 -57.59 -29.16 -52.60
N PRO A 473 -57.33 -30.19 -51.79
CA PRO A 473 -58.01 -31.49 -51.87
C PRO A 473 -59.54 -31.44 -51.75
N ASN A 474 -60.05 -30.39 -51.12
CA ASN A 474 -61.48 -30.17 -50.87
C ASN A 474 -62.17 -29.31 -51.94
N ASN A 475 -61.46 -28.90 -53.00
CA ASN A 475 -62.04 -28.09 -54.06
C ASN A 475 -63.15 -28.87 -54.80
N VAL A 476 -64.41 -28.51 -54.53
CA VAL A 476 -65.59 -29.20 -55.04
C VAL A 476 -65.71 -29.03 -56.56
N ASP A 477 -65.42 -27.83 -57.07
CA ASP A 477 -65.51 -27.51 -58.49
C ASP A 477 -64.51 -28.31 -59.32
N ALA A 478 -63.28 -28.44 -58.84
CA ALA A 478 -62.25 -29.22 -59.51
C ALA A 478 -62.56 -30.72 -59.51
N ARG A 479 -63.12 -31.24 -58.41
CA ARG A 479 -63.56 -32.64 -58.32
C ARG A 479 -64.68 -32.93 -59.31
N ASN A 480 -65.75 -32.14 -59.26
CA ASN A 480 -66.89 -32.29 -60.15
C ASN A 480 -66.49 -32.10 -61.61
N GLY A 481 -65.65 -31.10 -61.90
CA GLY A 481 -65.12 -30.83 -63.24
C GLY A 481 -64.28 -31.99 -63.79
N ARG A 482 -63.36 -32.53 -62.99
CA ARG A 482 -62.56 -33.71 -63.35
C ARG A 482 -63.45 -34.92 -63.65
N ASP A 483 -64.42 -35.20 -62.78
CA ASP A 483 -65.27 -36.39 -62.89
C ASP A 483 -66.22 -36.28 -64.10
N THR A 484 -66.72 -35.07 -64.39
CA THR A 484 -67.55 -34.79 -65.58
C THR A 484 -66.76 -34.96 -66.89
N ILE A 485 -65.52 -34.45 -66.94
CA ILE A 485 -64.63 -34.64 -68.09
C ILE A 485 -64.18 -36.10 -68.20
N GLY A 486 -63.92 -36.74 -67.06
CA GLY A 486 -63.57 -38.15 -66.92
C GLY A 486 -64.66 -39.08 -67.47
N ALA A 487 -65.93 -38.77 -67.25
CA ALA A 487 -67.06 -39.52 -67.82
C ALA A 487 -67.13 -39.46 -69.36
N LYS A 488 -66.58 -38.40 -69.98
CA LYS A 488 -66.45 -38.28 -71.45
C LYS A 488 -65.22 -39.00 -72.00
N LEU A 489 -64.34 -39.50 -71.13
CA LEU A 489 -63.11 -40.17 -71.50
C LEU A 489 -63.40 -41.62 -71.89
N ASN A 490 -63.09 -42.00 -73.13
CA ASN A 490 -63.12 -43.41 -73.52
C ASN A 490 -61.88 -44.13 -72.94
N LEU A 491 -62.09 -44.87 -71.84
CA LEU A 491 -61.05 -45.54 -71.07
C LEU A 491 -60.17 -46.45 -71.95
N SER A 492 -60.79 -47.32 -72.75
CA SER A 492 -60.08 -48.25 -73.64
C SER A 492 -59.21 -47.53 -74.67
N GLN A 493 -59.72 -46.42 -75.23
CA GLN A 493 -58.97 -45.61 -76.19
C GLN A 493 -57.75 -44.95 -75.56
N GLN A 494 -57.86 -44.45 -74.32
CA GLN A 494 -56.75 -43.78 -73.63
C GLN A 494 -55.71 -44.77 -73.11
N LEU A 495 -56.13 -45.95 -72.62
CA LEU A 495 -55.20 -47.02 -72.25
C LEU A 495 -54.37 -47.47 -73.44
N ASN A 496 -55.01 -47.70 -74.59
CA ASN A 496 -54.30 -48.05 -75.83
C ASN A 496 -53.36 -46.94 -76.29
N LYS A 497 -53.77 -45.67 -76.19
CA LYS A 497 -52.92 -44.52 -76.50
C LYS A 497 -51.70 -44.42 -75.57
N GLY A 498 -51.90 -44.61 -74.26
CA GLY A 498 -50.82 -44.61 -73.27
C GLY A 498 -49.83 -45.75 -73.50
N ILE A 499 -50.31 -46.94 -73.86
CA ILE A 499 -49.49 -48.10 -74.20
C ILE A 499 -48.69 -47.84 -75.49
N ASP A 500 -49.33 -47.30 -76.54
CA ASP A 500 -48.66 -46.93 -77.78
C ASP A 500 -47.57 -45.87 -77.56
N GLN A 501 -47.85 -44.83 -76.76
CA GLN A 501 -46.86 -43.83 -76.38
C GLN A 501 -45.69 -44.44 -75.61
N TYR A 502 -45.93 -45.38 -74.70
CA TYR A 502 -44.89 -46.08 -73.95
C TYR A 502 -44.00 -46.92 -74.88
N ASN A 503 -44.61 -47.69 -75.78
CA ASN A 503 -43.92 -48.53 -76.73
C ASN A 503 -43.09 -47.71 -77.74
N ARG A 504 -43.51 -46.48 -78.07
CA ARG A 504 -42.77 -45.54 -78.91
C ARG A 504 -41.69 -44.75 -78.15
N GLY A 505 -41.38 -45.11 -76.90
CA GLY A 505 -40.37 -44.44 -76.07
C GLY A 505 -40.77 -43.05 -75.56
N LYS A 506 -42.02 -42.61 -75.79
CA LYS A 506 -42.55 -41.33 -75.29
C LYS A 506 -43.03 -41.48 -73.85
N HIS A 507 -42.11 -41.88 -72.96
CA HIS A 507 -42.43 -42.23 -71.57
C HIS A 507 -43.07 -41.08 -70.77
N LYS A 508 -42.72 -39.81 -71.07
CA LYS A 508 -43.37 -38.65 -70.45
C LYS A 508 -44.84 -38.52 -70.84
N ASP A 509 -45.15 -38.66 -72.13
CA ASP A 509 -46.53 -38.57 -72.64
C ASP A 509 -47.38 -39.75 -72.17
N ALA A 510 -46.80 -40.96 -72.18
CA ALA A 510 -47.45 -42.14 -71.65
C ALA A 510 -47.71 -42.04 -70.15
N SER A 511 -46.73 -41.59 -69.36
CA SER A 511 -46.91 -41.33 -67.92
C SER A 511 -47.99 -40.29 -67.67
N ARG A 512 -48.05 -39.25 -68.51
CA ARG A 512 -49.05 -38.20 -68.46
C ARG A 512 -50.46 -38.77 -68.68
N THR A 513 -50.65 -39.55 -69.76
CA THR A 513 -51.91 -40.22 -70.06
C THR A 513 -52.34 -41.22 -68.97
N PHE A 514 -51.44 -42.07 -68.47
CA PHE A 514 -51.79 -43.02 -67.41
C PHE A 514 -52.12 -42.33 -66.08
N ARG A 515 -51.43 -41.24 -65.70
CA ARG A 515 -51.77 -40.49 -64.49
C ARG A 515 -53.12 -39.81 -64.59
N ALA A 516 -53.46 -39.24 -65.75
CA ALA A 516 -54.79 -38.69 -65.98
C ALA A 516 -55.86 -39.78 -65.87
N VAL A 517 -55.64 -40.97 -66.43
CA VAL A 517 -56.54 -42.13 -66.24
C VAL A 517 -56.69 -42.45 -64.75
N LEU A 518 -55.60 -42.58 -64.00
CA LEU A 518 -55.65 -42.89 -62.56
C LEU A 518 -56.27 -41.79 -61.70
N SER A 519 -56.25 -40.54 -62.14
CA SER A 519 -56.91 -39.47 -61.39
C SER A 519 -58.44 -39.58 -61.40
N VAL A 520 -59.01 -40.27 -62.40
CA VAL A 520 -60.46 -40.52 -62.55
C VAL A 520 -60.80 -41.95 -62.14
N TYR A 521 -59.94 -42.92 -62.47
CA TYR A 521 -60.06 -44.34 -62.16
C TYR A 521 -58.84 -44.80 -61.33
N PRO A 522 -58.77 -44.49 -60.02
CA PRO A 522 -57.58 -44.72 -59.19
C PRO A 522 -57.10 -46.17 -59.14
N SER A 523 -58.00 -47.12 -59.39
CA SER A 523 -57.75 -48.57 -59.34
C SER A 523 -57.51 -49.20 -60.71
N GLU A 524 -57.34 -48.44 -61.79
CA GLU A 524 -57.17 -49.00 -63.15
C GLU A 524 -55.83 -49.77 -63.26
N PRO A 525 -55.86 -51.12 -63.34
CA PRO A 525 -54.67 -51.95 -63.17
C PRO A 525 -53.63 -51.75 -64.27
N ILE A 526 -54.06 -51.49 -65.51
CA ILE A 526 -53.15 -51.32 -66.64
C ILE A 526 -52.35 -50.02 -66.49
N ALA A 527 -53.01 -48.92 -66.13
CA ALA A 527 -52.33 -47.64 -65.92
C ALA A 527 -51.35 -47.69 -64.74
N LEU A 528 -51.70 -48.38 -63.65
CA LEU A 528 -50.80 -48.63 -62.51
C LEU A 528 -49.58 -49.46 -62.91
N GLU A 529 -49.78 -50.55 -63.65
CA GLU A 529 -48.69 -51.44 -64.08
C GLU A 529 -47.68 -50.70 -64.98
N TYR A 530 -48.15 -49.93 -65.96
CA TYR A 530 -47.26 -49.20 -66.87
C TYR A 530 -46.54 -48.04 -66.18
N LEU A 531 -47.16 -47.34 -65.24
CA LEU A 531 -46.46 -46.34 -64.42
C LEU A 531 -45.39 -46.98 -63.52
N ARG A 532 -45.66 -48.18 -62.98
CA ARG A 532 -44.66 -48.94 -62.21
C ARG A 532 -43.48 -49.37 -63.08
N LYS A 533 -43.73 -49.85 -64.30
CA LYS A 533 -42.69 -50.19 -65.29
C LYS A 533 -41.82 -48.98 -65.66
N MET A 534 -42.43 -47.79 -65.81
CA MET A 534 -41.71 -46.53 -66.04
C MET A 534 -40.90 -46.06 -64.82
N GLN A 535 -41.37 -46.33 -63.61
CA GLN A 535 -40.64 -46.01 -62.38
C GLN A 535 -39.47 -46.96 -62.11
N SER A 536 -39.58 -48.24 -62.48
CA SER A 536 -38.50 -49.23 -62.31
C SER A 536 -37.37 -49.06 -63.33
N SER A 537 -37.67 -48.58 -64.53
CA SER A 537 -36.68 -48.33 -65.59
C SER A 537 -35.82 -47.07 -65.36
N ASN A 538 -36.14 -46.26 -64.34
CA ASN A 538 -35.46 -45.00 -64.05
C ASN A 538 -34.78 -44.95 -62.66
N LYS A 539 -34.56 -46.10 -62.01
CA LYS A 539 -33.78 -46.16 -60.77
C LYS A 539 -32.30 -46.36 -61.11
N LYS A 540 -31.49 -45.34 -60.82
CA LYS A 540 -30.01 -45.41 -60.89
C LYS A 540 -29.51 -46.57 -60.01
N PRO A 541 -28.46 -47.30 -60.43
CA PRO A 541 -27.82 -48.31 -59.60
C PRO A 541 -27.29 -47.65 -58.31
N ILE A 542 -27.51 -48.30 -57.16
CA ILE A 542 -26.99 -47.86 -55.87
C ILE A 542 -25.48 -48.11 -55.87
N THR A 543 -24.70 -47.04 -55.84
CA THR A 543 -23.23 -47.07 -55.91
C THR A 543 -22.61 -47.11 -54.52
N LEU A 544 -21.32 -47.45 -54.40
CA LEU A 544 -20.59 -47.38 -53.13
C LEU A 544 -20.68 -46.00 -52.46
N GLN A 545 -20.74 -44.94 -53.27
CA GLN A 545 -20.85 -43.56 -52.79
C GLN A 545 -22.11 -43.35 -51.94
N ASP A 546 -23.20 -44.04 -52.27
CA ASP A 546 -24.46 -43.96 -51.54
C ASP A 546 -24.38 -44.63 -50.15
N ILE A 547 -23.52 -45.64 -50.01
CA ILE A 547 -23.20 -46.29 -48.73
C ILE A 547 -22.28 -45.41 -47.89
N GLN A 548 -21.26 -44.79 -48.50
CA GLN A 548 -20.30 -43.91 -47.81
C GLN A 548 -20.97 -42.71 -47.12
N ASN A 549 -22.06 -42.20 -47.69
CA ASN A 549 -22.79 -41.07 -47.14
C ASN A 549 -23.64 -41.44 -45.91
N ASP A 550 -23.85 -42.73 -45.64
CA ASP A 550 -24.53 -43.23 -44.44
C ASP A 550 -23.48 -43.73 -43.45
N LYS A 551 -23.06 -42.88 -42.51
CA LYS A 551 -21.94 -43.16 -41.59
C LYS A 551 -22.07 -44.49 -40.85
N ASP A 552 -23.26 -44.83 -40.39
CA ASP A 552 -23.47 -46.04 -39.59
C ASP A 552 -23.34 -47.30 -40.45
N ILE A 553 -23.85 -47.24 -41.68
CA ILE A 553 -23.73 -48.34 -42.63
C ILE A 553 -22.33 -48.40 -43.24
N TRP A 554 -21.66 -47.26 -43.45
CA TRP A 554 -20.29 -47.20 -43.94
C TRP A 554 -19.32 -47.83 -42.95
N ASN A 555 -19.51 -47.60 -41.65
CA ASN A 555 -18.72 -48.26 -40.61
C ASN A 555 -18.90 -49.79 -40.66
N LEU A 556 -20.13 -50.28 -40.83
CA LEU A 556 -20.37 -51.72 -41.04
C LEU A 556 -19.68 -52.22 -42.33
N TYR A 557 -19.78 -51.47 -43.43
CA TYR A 557 -19.11 -51.84 -44.68
C TYR A 557 -17.58 -51.94 -44.53
N LEU A 558 -16.96 -51.00 -43.78
CA LEU A 558 -15.54 -51.00 -43.45
C LEU A 558 -15.15 -52.15 -42.51
N ASP A 559 -15.99 -52.47 -41.52
CA ASP A 559 -15.78 -53.62 -40.63
C ASP A 559 -15.76 -54.93 -41.43
N GLY A 560 -16.64 -55.09 -42.41
CA GLY A 560 -16.63 -56.24 -43.33
C GLY A 560 -15.30 -56.36 -44.10
N LEU A 561 -14.76 -55.24 -44.61
CA LEU A 561 -13.44 -55.22 -45.27
C LEU A 561 -12.31 -55.57 -44.30
N ARG A 562 -12.38 -55.11 -43.05
CA ARG A 562 -11.40 -55.46 -42.00
C ARG A 562 -11.41 -56.96 -41.72
N PHE A 563 -12.58 -57.55 -41.48
CA PHE A 563 -12.73 -58.99 -41.26
C PHE A 563 -12.21 -59.80 -42.45
N MET A 564 -12.47 -59.31 -43.67
CA MET A 564 -11.98 -59.94 -44.90
C MET A 564 -10.45 -59.95 -45.02
N ARG A 565 -9.78 -58.89 -44.55
CA ARG A 565 -8.32 -58.80 -44.47
C ARG A 565 -7.74 -59.73 -43.40
N ASP A 566 -8.43 -59.81 -42.27
CA ASP A 566 -7.98 -60.57 -41.09
C ASP A 566 -8.32 -62.07 -41.19
N LYS A 567 -8.83 -62.51 -42.35
CA LYS A 567 -9.28 -63.88 -42.68
C LYS A 567 -10.48 -64.40 -41.87
N GLU A 568 -11.20 -63.52 -41.22
CA GLU A 568 -12.44 -63.85 -40.52
C GLU A 568 -13.64 -63.81 -41.48
N TYR A 569 -13.69 -64.73 -42.44
CA TYR A 569 -14.61 -64.64 -43.59
C TYR A 569 -16.10 -64.70 -43.21
N GLN A 570 -16.47 -65.47 -42.18
CA GLN A 570 -17.86 -65.52 -41.72
C GLN A 570 -18.31 -64.18 -41.11
N ASN A 571 -17.44 -63.54 -40.31
CA ASN A 571 -17.72 -62.23 -39.73
C ASN A 571 -17.85 -61.15 -40.81
N ALA A 572 -17.07 -61.23 -41.89
CA ALA A 572 -17.18 -60.33 -43.04
C ALA A 572 -18.56 -60.45 -43.74
N ILE A 573 -19.04 -61.69 -43.93
CA ILE A 573 -20.35 -61.97 -44.53
C ILE A 573 -21.48 -61.40 -43.66
N ASP A 574 -21.48 -61.69 -42.37
CA ASP A 574 -22.54 -61.30 -41.44
C ASP A 574 -22.74 -59.78 -41.38
N VAL A 575 -21.64 -59.03 -41.45
CA VAL A 575 -21.68 -57.57 -41.41
C VAL A 575 -22.13 -56.99 -42.76
N TRP A 576 -21.67 -57.52 -43.89
CA TRP A 576 -22.14 -57.07 -45.20
C TRP A 576 -23.61 -57.44 -45.50
N GLU A 577 -24.13 -58.53 -44.94
CA GLU A 577 -25.56 -58.84 -45.00
C GLU A 577 -26.41 -57.78 -44.28
N LYS A 578 -25.90 -57.18 -43.19
CA LYS A 578 -26.55 -56.03 -42.54
C LYS A 578 -26.54 -54.79 -43.43
N VAL A 579 -25.47 -54.56 -44.19
CA VAL A 579 -25.41 -53.48 -45.20
C VAL A 579 -26.46 -53.69 -46.29
N LEU A 580 -26.62 -54.93 -46.78
CA LEU A 580 -27.63 -55.27 -47.80
C LEU A 580 -29.08 -55.19 -47.28
N LYS A 581 -29.34 -55.27 -45.97
CA LYS A 581 -30.70 -55.02 -45.45
C LYS A 581 -31.19 -53.61 -45.77
N LYS A 582 -30.29 -52.62 -45.77
CA LYS A 582 -30.63 -51.21 -46.06
C LYS A 582 -30.38 -50.83 -47.52
N TYR A 583 -29.33 -51.38 -48.13
CA TYR A 583 -28.98 -51.15 -49.53
C TYR A 583 -29.01 -52.47 -50.34
N PRO A 584 -30.20 -53.06 -50.55
CA PRO A 584 -30.33 -54.43 -51.06
C PRO A 584 -29.79 -54.62 -52.48
N LEU A 585 -29.68 -53.56 -53.27
CA LEU A 585 -29.25 -53.61 -54.68
C LEU A 585 -27.80 -53.15 -54.89
N ASN A 586 -27.00 -52.90 -53.85
CA ASN A 586 -25.59 -52.53 -54.04
C ASN A 586 -24.79 -53.74 -54.52
N LYS A 587 -24.20 -53.61 -55.71
CA LYS A 587 -23.47 -54.70 -56.36
C LYS A 587 -22.14 -55.01 -55.65
N GLU A 588 -21.38 -54.00 -55.25
CA GLU A 588 -20.04 -54.21 -54.64
C GLU A 588 -20.12 -54.98 -53.32
N THR A 589 -21.11 -54.70 -52.48
CA THR A 589 -21.35 -55.43 -51.22
C THR A 589 -21.72 -56.89 -51.48
N ARG A 590 -22.51 -57.18 -52.53
CA ARG A 590 -22.85 -58.56 -52.93
C ARG A 590 -21.63 -59.32 -53.46
N ASP A 591 -20.85 -58.69 -54.33
CA ASP A 591 -19.65 -59.29 -54.92
C ASP A 591 -18.61 -59.61 -53.81
N ASN A 592 -18.49 -58.74 -52.81
CA ASN A 592 -17.63 -58.96 -51.63
C ASN A 592 -18.09 -60.16 -50.77
N ILE A 593 -19.40 -60.33 -50.55
CA ILE A 593 -19.94 -61.50 -49.83
C ILE A 593 -19.64 -62.79 -50.60
N GLU A 594 -19.80 -62.81 -51.92
CA GLU A 594 -19.47 -64.00 -52.72
C GLU A 594 -17.98 -64.35 -52.63
N GLN A 595 -17.09 -63.36 -52.71
CA GLN A 595 -15.66 -63.59 -52.53
C GLN A 595 -15.33 -64.13 -51.14
N ALA A 596 -15.99 -63.62 -50.08
CA ALA A 596 -15.81 -64.12 -48.73
C ALA A 596 -16.25 -65.59 -48.60
N ARG A 597 -17.40 -65.95 -49.17
CA ARG A 597 -17.91 -67.34 -49.19
C ARG A 597 -16.97 -68.29 -49.92
N LEU A 598 -16.41 -67.86 -51.05
CA LEU A 598 -15.42 -68.63 -51.81
C LEU A 598 -14.12 -68.86 -51.04
N ARG A 599 -13.66 -67.89 -50.23
CA ARG A 599 -12.44 -68.08 -49.42
C ARG A 599 -12.69 -68.93 -48.18
N LEU A 600 -13.87 -68.82 -47.58
CA LEU A 600 -14.27 -69.67 -46.46
C LEU A 600 -14.33 -71.14 -46.87
N SER A 601 -14.90 -71.46 -48.03
CA SER A 601 -14.94 -72.85 -48.51
C SER A 601 -13.56 -73.43 -48.85
N VAL A 602 -12.58 -72.58 -49.20
CA VAL A 602 -11.19 -72.99 -49.42
C VAL A 602 -10.42 -73.20 -48.11
N GLU A 603 -10.74 -72.47 -47.04
CA GLU A 603 -10.16 -72.72 -45.71
C GLU A 603 -10.74 -73.97 -45.05
N GLU A 604 -12.04 -74.24 -45.22
CA GLU A 604 -12.69 -75.44 -44.68
C GLU A 604 -12.27 -76.73 -45.42
N SER A 605 -11.68 -76.62 -46.61
CA SER A 605 -11.19 -77.75 -47.41
C SER A 605 -9.68 -78.00 -47.30
N LYS A 606 -8.96 -77.23 -46.46
CA LYS A 606 -7.55 -77.43 -46.09
C LYS A 606 -7.46 -77.92 -44.65
#